data_AF-A0AAN8DJB2-F1
#
_entry.id   AF-A0AAN8DJB2-F1
#
_cell.length_a   1.000
_cell.length_b   1.000
_cell.length_c   1.000
_cell.angle_alpha   90.00
_cell.angle_beta   90.00
_cell.angle_gamma   90.00
#
_symmetry.space_group_name_H-M   'P 1'
#
loop_
_entity.id
_entity.type
_entity.pdbx_description
1 polymer ?
#
loop_
_entity_poly.entity_id
_entity_poly.type
_entity_poly.pdbx_seq_one_letter_code
_entity_poly.pdbx_strand_id
1 'polypeptide(L)'
;MLPDVVDDFTMKNPSCRDLEPLFFSCYAFCSKLAGGLSVGISTLILQFVGYRAGACHHEGGVATALIVMFSPVPVALLLIGMFFFHSYPINERKCLQEQLTPDQ
;
A
#
# COMPACT_ATOMS: atom_id res chain seq x y z
N MET A 1 2.99 7.48 -8.67
CA MET A 1 4.43 7.29 -8.38
C MET A 1 4.98 5.97 -8.91
N LEU A 2 4.14 5.00 -9.32
CA LEU A 2 4.61 3.78 -9.96
C LEU A 2 5.47 3.98 -11.23
N PRO A 3 5.14 4.89 -12.18
CA PRO A 3 5.98 5.04 -13.38
C PRO A 3 7.38 5.60 -13.06
N ASP A 4 7.49 6.48 -12.05
CA ASP A 4 8.76 7.11 -11.63
C ASP A 4 9.74 6.06 -11.05
N VAL A 5 9.25 5.13 -10.23
CA VAL A 5 10.08 4.04 -9.70
C VAL A 5 10.47 3.01 -10.77
N VAL A 6 9.62 2.80 -11.78
CA VAL A 6 9.93 1.90 -12.90
C VAL A 6 11.00 2.52 -13.81
N ASP A 7 10.93 3.84 -14.03
CA ASP A 7 11.91 4.58 -14.80
C ASP A 7 13.30 4.59 -14.12
N ASP A 8 13.38 4.95 -12.82
CA ASP A 8 14.64 4.91 -12.03
C ASP A 8 15.24 3.49 -11.99
N PHE A 9 14.39 2.45 -11.88
CA PHE A 9 14.84 1.06 -11.91
C PHE A 9 15.46 0.69 -13.26
N THR A 10 14.83 1.13 -14.36
CA THR A 10 15.28 0.87 -15.73
C THR A 10 16.61 1.57 -16.01
N MET A 11 16.78 2.80 -15.52
CA MET A 11 18.05 3.54 -15.63
C MET A 11 19.19 2.86 -14.85
N LYS A 12 18.94 2.37 -13.64
CA LYS A 12 19.96 1.68 -12.82
C LYS A 12 20.32 0.29 -13.31
N ASN A 13 19.45 -0.39 -14.06
CA ASN A 13 19.62 -1.78 -14.45
C ASN A 13 19.48 -1.97 -15.97
N PRO A 14 20.44 -1.47 -16.77
CA PRO A 14 20.37 -1.53 -18.23
C PRO A 14 20.38 -2.96 -18.81
N SER A 15 20.82 -3.96 -18.03
CA SER A 15 20.80 -5.38 -18.41
C SER A 15 19.42 -6.04 -18.27
N CYS A 16 18.49 -5.43 -17.52
CA CYS A 16 17.16 -5.98 -17.23
C CYS A 16 16.09 -5.11 -17.89
N ARG A 17 15.92 -5.27 -19.21
CA ARG A 17 14.91 -4.55 -20.02
C ARG A 17 13.56 -5.28 -19.98
N ASP A 18 12.48 -4.54 -20.28
CA ASP A 18 11.12 -5.06 -20.47
C ASP A 18 10.39 -5.63 -19.23
N LEU A 19 10.78 -5.24 -18.02
CA LEU A 19 10.08 -5.64 -16.76
C LEU A 19 8.88 -4.74 -16.40
N GLU A 20 8.68 -3.65 -17.13
CA GLU A 20 7.59 -2.69 -16.93
C GLU A 20 6.19 -3.36 -16.84
N PRO A 21 5.81 -4.31 -17.74
CA PRO A 21 4.51 -4.96 -17.66
C PRO A 21 4.32 -5.74 -16.36
N LEU A 22 5.40 -6.30 -15.80
CA LEU A 22 5.36 -7.07 -14.54
C LEU A 22 5.10 -6.16 -13.35
N PHE A 23 5.75 -4.99 -13.29
CA PHE A 23 5.49 -3.99 -12.24
C PHE A 23 4.04 -3.49 -12.29
N PHE A 24 3.55 -3.11 -13.46
CA PHE A 24 2.17 -2.65 -13.62
C PHE A 24 1.14 -3.73 -13.28
N SER A 25 1.35 -4.96 -13.75
CA SER A 25 0.45 -6.09 -13.51
C SER A 25 0.45 -6.50 -12.03
N CYS A 26 1.62 -6.59 -11.41
CA CYS A 26 1.76 -6.91 -9.99
C CYS A 26 1.09 -5.83 -9.12
N TYR A 27 1.32 -4.55 -9.40
CA TYR A 27 0.65 -3.46 -8.69
C TYR A 27 -0.87 -3.54 -8.79
N ALA A 28 -1.40 -3.75 -10.01
CA ALA A 28 -2.83 -3.87 -10.23
C ALA A 28 -3.42 -5.11 -9.55
N PHE A 29 -2.72 -6.24 -9.61
CA PHE A 29 -3.10 -7.47 -8.93
C PHE A 29 -3.12 -7.30 -7.41
N CYS A 30 -2.02 -6.82 -6.82
CA CYS A 30 -1.88 -6.60 -5.39
C CYS A 30 -2.93 -5.60 -4.88
N SER A 31 -3.24 -4.56 -5.64
CA SER A 31 -4.29 -3.59 -5.28
C SER A 31 -5.67 -4.26 -5.20
N LYS A 32 -6.01 -5.10 -6.18
CA LYS A 32 -7.28 -5.85 -6.20
C LYS A 32 -7.32 -6.91 -5.10
N LEU A 33 -6.23 -7.65 -4.92
CA LEU A 33 -6.08 -8.65 -3.87
C LEU A 33 -6.23 -8.01 -2.48
N ALA A 34 -5.58 -6.88 -2.23
CA ALA A 34 -5.66 -6.16 -0.97
C ALA A 34 -7.10 -5.71 -0.66
N GLY A 35 -7.82 -5.20 -1.67
CA GLY A 35 -9.25 -4.87 -1.52
C GLY A 35 -10.10 -6.09 -1.13
N GLY A 36 -9.91 -7.21 -1.85
CA GLY A 36 -10.63 -8.46 -1.53
C GLY A 36 -10.28 -9.02 -0.15
N LEU A 37 -8.99 -9.04 0.19
CA LEU A 37 -8.48 -9.53 1.46
C LEU A 37 -8.96 -8.66 2.63
N SER A 38 -8.99 -7.33 2.46
CA SER A 38 -9.51 -6.39 3.46
C SER A 38 -10.96 -6.70 3.81
N VAL A 39 -11.82 -6.90 2.80
CA VAL A 39 -13.23 -7.25 3.01
C VAL A 39 -13.37 -8.62 3.68
N GLY A 40 -12.59 -9.61 3.24
CA GLY A 40 -12.60 -10.96 3.80
C GLY A 40 -12.19 -10.99 5.28
N ILE A 41 -11.06 -10.36 5.61
CA ILE A 41 -10.55 -10.27 6.99
C ILE A 41 -11.52 -9.50 7.88
N SER A 42 -12.08 -8.39 7.39
CA SER A 42 -13.08 -7.62 8.15
C SER A 42 -14.30 -8.47 8.48
N THR A 43 -14.79 -9.23 7.50
CA THR A 43 -15.93 -10.12 7.69
C THR A 43 -15.62 -11.23 8.69
N LEU A 44 -14.44 -11.85 8.62
CA LEU A 44 -14.00 -12.86 9.59
C LEU A 44 -13.94 -12.31 11.01
N ILE A 45 -13.35 -11.13 11.19
CA ILE A 45 -13.25 -10.47 12.50
C ILE A 45 -14.63 -10.17 13.05
N LEU A 46 -15.56 -9.66 12.23
CA LEU A 46 -16.95 -9.45 12.65
C LEU A 46 -17.64 -10.76 13.08
N GLN A 47 -17.46 -11.84 12.33
CA GLN A 47 -18.01 -13.16 12.71
C GLN A 47 -17.42 -13.65 14.04
N PHE A 48 -16.12 -13.46 14.27
CA PHE A 48 -15.47 -13.86 15.53
C PHE A 48 -15.98 -13.09 16.75
N VAL A 49 -16.30 -11.81 16.62
CA VAL A 49 -16.86 -10.98 17.71
C VAL A 49 -18.39 -11.12 17.84
N GLY A 50 -18.97 -12.15 17.23
CA GLY A 50 -20.39 -12.47 17.40
C GLY A 50 -21.34 -11.60 16.59
N TYR A 51 -20.90 -10.97 15.50
CA TYR A 51 -21.77 -10.18 14.64
C TYR A 51 -22.87 -11.05 14.00
N ARG A 52 -24.13 -10.77 14.34
CA ARG A 52 -25.32 -11.34 13.68
C ARG A 52 -26.09 -10.25 12.94
N ALA A 53 -26.17 -10.37 11.61
CA ALA A 53 -26.98 -9.48 10.79
C ALA A 53 -28.46 -9.52 11.23
N GLY A 54 -29.03 -8.37 11.59
CA GLY A 54 -30.44 -8.23 11.95
C GLY A 54 -30.80 -8.55 13.40
N ALA A 55 -29.82 -8.73 14.30
CA ALA A 55 -30.11 -8.90 15.73
C ALA A 55 -30.48 -7.56 16.41
N CYS A 56 -31.49 -7.55 17.29
CA CYS A 56 -31.87 -6.34 18.05
C CYS A 56 -30.82 -5.93 19.10
N HIS A 57 -30.03 -6.88 19.60
CA HIS A 57 -28.94 -6.65 20.54
C HIS A 57 -27.64 -7.23 19.99
N HIS A 58 -26.60 -6.40 19.93
CA HIS A 58 -25.25 -6.78 19.53
C HIS A 58 -24.33 -6.79 20.75
N GLU A 59 -23.36 -7.69 20.77
CA GLU A 59 -22.35 -7.72 21.83
C GLU A 59 -21.46 -6.48 21.76
N GLY A 60 -21.00 -5.96 22.91
CA GLY A 60 -20.11 -4.79 22.97
C GLY A 60 -18.78 -4.99 22.22
N GLY A 61 -18.36 -6.25 22.00
CA GLY A 61 -17.21 -6.60 21.18
C GLY A 61 -17.35 -6.15 19.71
N VAL A 62 -18.55 -6.16 19.14
CA VAL A 62 -18.81 -5.75 17.75
C VAL A 62 -18.51 -4.26 17.55
N ALA A 63 -19.02 -3.41 18.45
CA ALA A 63 -18.79 -1.96 18.37
C ALA A 63 -17.30 -1.63 18.50
N THR A 64 -16.61 -2.33 19.41
CA THR A 64 -15.17 -2.16 19.61
C THR A 64 -14.39 -2.59 18.35
N ALA A 65 -14.73 -3.73 17.75
CA ALA A 65 -14.08 -4.21 16.53
C ALA A 65 -14.26 -3.23 15.36
N LEU A 66 -15.46 -2.67 15.19
CA LEU A 66 -15.73 -1.65 14.17
C LEU A 66 -14.92 -0.36 14.42
N ILE A 67 -14.88 0.12 15.66
CA ILE A 67 -14.07 1.30 16.02
C ILE A 67 -12.60 1.05 15.68
N VAL A 68 -12.07 -0.13 16.03
CA VAL A 68 -10.69 -0.51 15.77
C VAL A 68 -10.38 -0.61 14.28
N MET A 69 -11.28 -1.21 13.50
CA MET A 69 -11.16 -1.37 12.05
C MET A 69 -11.11 -0.05 11.30
N PHE A 70 -11.88 0.94 11.72
CA PHE A 70 -12.03 2.19 10.97
C PHE A 70 -11.11 3.33 11.43
N SER A 71 -10.57 3.28 12.65
CA SER A 71 -9.76 4.38 13.20
C SER A 71 -8.28 4.01 13.46
N PRO A 72 -7.94 3.17 14.46
CA PRO A 72 -6.55 2.89 14.76
C PRO A 72 -5.84 2.07 13.68
N VAL A 73 -6.54 1.13 13.00
CA VAL A 73 -5.91 0.33 11.93
C VAL A 73 -5.48 1.21 10.74
N PRO A 74 -6.34 2.05 10.14
CA PRO A 74 -5.93 2.96 9.07
C PRO A 74 -4.83 3.94 9.51
N VAL A 75 -4.92 4.49 10.73
CA VAL A 75 -3.89 5.40 11.26
C VAL A 75 -2.53 4.69 11.38
N ALA A 76 -2.49 3.47 11.90
CA ALA A 76 -1.26 2.70 11.98
C ALA A 76 -0.67 2.41 10.59
N LEU A 77 -1.50 2.03 9.62
CA LEU A 77 -1.07 1.81 8.24
C LEU A 77 -0.51 3.08 7.59
N LEU A 78 -1.11 4.25 7.87
CA LEU A 78 -0.59 5.54 7.41
C LEU A 78 0.76 5.88 8.05
N LEU A 79 0.92 5.65 9.35
CA LEU A 79 2.20 5.87 10.03
C LEU A 79 3.31 4.95 9.49
N ILE A 80 2.97 3.69 9.20
CA ILE A 80 3.88 2.75 8.55
C ILE A 80 4.26 3.25 7.15
N GLY A 81 3.29 3.68 6.34
CA GLY A 81 3.55 4.28 5.03
C GLY A 81 4.46 5.50 5.10
N MET A 82 4.20 6.39 6.07
CA MET A 82 5.04 7.57 6.32
C MET A 82 6.46 7.19 6.72
N PHE A 83 6.64 6.16 7.56
CA PHE A 83 7.96 5.66 7.94
C PHE A 83 8.73 5.11 6.74
N PHE A 84 8.07 4.36 5.85
CA PHE A 84 8.69 3.88 4.61
C PHE A 84 9.06 5.03 3.68
N PHE A 85 8.19 6.02 3.50
CA PHE A 85 8.51 7.20 2.70
C PHE A 85 9.69 7.99 3.26
N HIS A 86 9.75 8.19 4.58
CA HIS A 86 10.88 8.85 5.21
C HIS A 86 12.18 8.04 5.07
N SER A 87 12.09 6.71 5.14
CA SER A 87 13.24 5.81 4.99
C SER A 87 13.64 5.56 3.54
N TYR A 88 12.86 6.06 2.57
CA TYR A 88 13.17 5.99 1.14
C TYR A 88 13.76 7.32 0.70
N PRO A 89 15.08 7.54 0.84
CA PRO A 89 15.73 8.77 0.42
C PRO A 89 15.70 8.85 -1.11
N ILE A 90 14.62 9.42 -1.67
CA ILE A 90 14.64 9.98 -3.02
C ILE A 90 15.61 11.15 -2.94
N ASN A 91 16.88 10.88 -3.24
CA ASN A 91 17.90 11.91 -3.34
C ASN A 91 17.58 12.74 -4.59
N GLU A 92 16.73 13.76 -4.44
CA GLU A 92 16.53 14.81 -5.45
C GLU A 92 17.86 15.41 -5.91
N ARG A 93 18.90 15.34 -5.07
CA ARG A 93 20.27 15.75 -5.42
C ARG A 93 20.87 14.99 -6.60
N LYS A 94 20.49 13.73 -6.85
CA LYS A 94 21.00 12.98 -8.02
C LYS A 94 20.29 13.41 -9.31
N CYS A 95 18.97 13.58 -9.26
CA CYS A 95 18.17 14.08 -10.39
C CYS A 95 18.63 15.49 -10.82
N LEU A 96 18.90 16.39 -9.86
CA LEU A 96 19.40 17.74 -10.16
C LEU A 96 20.82 17.71 -10.78
N GLN A 97 21.67 16.73 -10.41
CA GLN A 97 23.04 16.62 -10.90
C GLN A 97 23.11 15.99 -12.31
N GLU A 98 22.20 15.05 -12.63
CA GLU A 98 22.03 14.50 -13.98
C GLU A 98 21.42 15.53 -14.95
N GLN A 99 20.51 16.39 -14.49
CA GLN A 99 19.98 17.51 -15.30
C GLN A 99 21.03 18.62 -15.55
N LEU A 100 22.04 18.75 -14.68
CA LEU A 100 23.11 19.75 -14.82
C LEU A 100 24.30 19.28 -15.66
N THR A 101 24.30 18.04 -16.15
CA THR A 101 25.32 17.50 -17.06
C THR A 101 24.68 17.18 -18.41
N PRO A 102 24.38 18.17 -19.26
CA PRO A 102 24.09 17.90 -20.65
C PRO A 102 25.40 17.53 -21.35
N ASP A 103 25.44 16.34 -21.95
CA ASP A 103 26.42 15.84 -22.92
C ASP A 103 27.91 15.95 -22.55
N GLN A 104 28.50 14.80 -22.21
CA GLN A 104 29.88 14.47 -22.59
C GLN A 104 29.90 13.12 -23.30
#